data_AF-A0AAV4HIK7-F1
#
_entry.id   AF-A0AAV4HIK7-F1
#
_cell.length_a   1.000
_cell.length_b   1.000
_cell.length_c   1.000
_cell.angle_alpha   90.00
_cell.angle_beta   90.00
_cell.angle_gamma   90.00
#
_symmetry.space_group_name_H-M   'P 1'
#
loop_
_entity.id
_entity.type
_entity.pdbx_description
1 polymer ?
#
loop_
_entity_poly.entity_id
_entity_poly.type
_entity_poly.pdbx_seq_one_letter_code
_entity_poly.pdbx_strand_id
1 'polypeptide(L)' 'MSRIRSKIRPEIAESPFGFVPVKGTQNAIFTLSVLMERAVEAQHDVCLCFIDYSKAFDK' A
#
# COMPACT_ATOMS: atom_id res chain seq x y z
N MET A 1 8.07 6.93 21.16
CA MET A 1 7.22 7.00 19.93
C MET A 1 5.72 6.74 20.15
N SER A 2 5.22 6.40 21.34
CA SER A 2 3.79 6.10 21.54
C SER A 2 2.87 7.32 21.44
N ARG A 3 3.30 8.49 21.95
CA ARG A 3 2.48 9.73 22.01
C ARG A 3 2.00 10.26 20.66
N ILE A 4 2.79 10.09 19.60
CA ILE A 4 2.46 10.64 18.28
C ILE A 4 1.61 9.68 17.43
N ARG A 5 1.67 8.37 17.72
CA ARG A 5 0.94 7.34 16.97
C ARG A 5 -0.57 7.53 17.03
N SER A 6 -1.12 7.92 18.18
CA SER A 6 -2.56 8.18 18.31
C SER A 6 -3.04 9.38 17.49
N LYS A 7 -2.14 10.35 17.24
CA LYS A 7 -2.44 11.53 16.41
C LYS A 7 -2.28 11.28 14.92
N ILE A 8 -1.29 10.48 14.53
CA ILE A 8 -0.99 10.23 13.10
C ILE A 8 -1.91 9.13 12.53
N ARG A 9 -2.33 8.14 13.32
CA ARG A 9 -3.16 7.02 12.83
C ARG A 9 -4.41 7.45 12.05
N PRO A 10 -5.20 8.45 12.49
CA PRO A 10 -6.35 8.94 11.73
C PRO A 10 -5.98 9.59 10.38
N GLU A 11 -4.75 10.10 10.26
CA GLU A 11 -4.25 10.77 9.04
C GLU A 11 -3.65 9.79 8.02
N ILE A 12 -3.40 8.54 8.44
CA ILE A 12 -2.90 7.50 7.54
C ILE A 12 -4.10 6.97 6.74
N ALA A 13 -4.03 7.11 5.41
CA ALA A 13 -5.02 6.53 4.50
C ALA A 13 -5.22 5.02 4.77
N GLU A 14 -6.31 4.42 4.29
CA GLU A 14 -6.52 2.97 4.49
C GLU A 14 -5.61 2.09 3.61
N SER A 15 -5.06 2.65 2.54
CA SER A 15 -4.26 1.92 1.53
C SER A 15 -2.83 1.46 1.92
N PRO A 16 -2.05 2.14 2.79
CA PRO A 16 -0.66 1.79 3.01
C PRO A 16 -0.52 0.50 3.83
N PHE A 17 0.37 -0.37 3.34
CA PHE A 17 0.70 -1.65 3.97
C PHE A 17 2.03 -1.61 4.73
N GLY A 18 2.90 -0.63 4.44
CA GLY A 18 4.20 -0.48 5.09
C GLY A 18 4.11 0.21 6.45
N PHE A 19 4.81 -0.33 7.45
CA PHE A 19 4.94 0.26 8.80
C PHE A 19 3.61 0.51 9.56
N VAL A 20 2.49 -0.08 9.12
CA VAL A 20 1.18 -0.03 9.77
C VAL A 20 0.96 -1.32 10.59
N PRO A 21 0.51 -1.24 11.86
CA PRO A 21 0.19 -2.44 12.64
C PRO A 21 -0.84 -3.32 11.94
N VAL A 22 -0.66 -4.65 12.00
CA VAL A 22 -1.60 -5.65 11.45
C VAL A 22 -1.71 -5.62 9.91
N LYS A 23 -0.88 -4.84 9.22
CA LYS A 23 -0.70 -4.89 7.77
C LYS A 23 0.74 -5.24 7.44
N GLY A 24 0.95 -5.96 6.35
CA GLY A 24 2.28 -6.31 5.87
C GLY A 24 2.31 -6.60 4.38
N THR A 25 3.47 -7.02 3.89
CA THR A 25 3.72 -7.30 2.46
C THR A 25 2.76 -8.33 1.89
N GLN A 26 2.38 -9.35 2.67
CA GLN A 26 1.41 -10.36 2.23
C GLN A 26 0.04 -9.73 1.90
N ASN A 27 -0.44 -8.80 2.72
CA ASN A 27 -1.68 -8.08 2.44
C ASN A 27 -1.55 -7.24 1.16
N ALA A 28 -0.41 -6.57 0.95
CA ALA A 28 -0.16 -5.76 -0.24
C ALA A 28 -0.20 -6.60 -1.53
N ILE A 29 0.50 -7.75 -1.52
CA ILE A 29 0.52 -8.69 -2.64
C ILE A 29 -0.88 -9.25 -2.90
N PHE A 30 -1.59 -9.68 -1.85
CA PHE A 30 -2.94 -10.20 -1.97
C PHE A 30 -3.91 -9.17 -2.58
N THR A 31 -3.88 -7.92 -2.09
CA THR A 31 -4.69 -6.84 -2.66
C THR A 31 -4.35 -6.56 -4.12
N LEU A 32 -3.07 -6.59 -4.49
CA LEU A 32 -2.65 -6.44 -5.88
C LEU A 32 -3.18 -7.58 -6.76
N SER A 33 -3.04 -8.83 -6.32
CA SER A 33 -3.56 -10.01 -7.04
C SER A 33 -5.06 -9.91 -7.29
N VAL A 34 -5.85 -9.59 -6.25
CA VAL A 34 -7.31 -9.43 -6.38
C VAL A 34 -7.67 -8.31 -7.36
N LEU A 35 -6.93 -7.20 -7.36
CA LEU A 35 -7.18 -6.10 -8.28
C LEU A 35 -6.87 -6.49 -9.74
N MET A 36 -5.76 -7.21 -9.96
CA MET A 36 -5.40 -7.72 -11.28
C MET A 36 -6.40 -8.75 -11.79
N GLU A 37 -6.83 -9.70 -10.95
CA GLU A 37 -7.83 -10.71 -11.29
C GLU A 37 -9.14 -10.07 -11.74
N ARG A 38 -9.65 -9.08 -10.98
CA ARG A 38 -10.88 -8.36 -11.33
C ARG A 38 -10.79 -7.60 -12.65
N ALA A 39 -9.63 -7.00 -12.93
CA ALA A 39 -9.41 -6.29 -14.19
C ALA A 39 -9.41 -7.26 -15.38
N VAL A 40 -8.78 -8.43 -15.21
CA VAL A 40 -8.79 -9.50 -16.22
C VAL A 40 -10.21 -10.04 -16.44
N GLU A 41 -10.98 -10.27 -15.37
CA GLU A 41 -12.39 -10.68 -15.45
C GLU A 41 -13.25 -9.65 -16.21
N ALA A 42 -12.98 -8.37 -16.02
CA ALA A 42 -13.66 -7.27 -16.72
C ALA A 42 -13.12 -7.01 -18.14
N GLN A 43 -12.20 -7.84 -18.65
CA GLN A 43 -11.55 -7.69 -19.96
C GLN A 43 -10.82 -6.35 -20.12
N HIS A 44 -10.24 -5.84 -19.04
CA HIS A 44 -9.37 -4.67 -19.07
C HIS A 44 -7.90 -5.07 -19.15
N ASP A 45 -7.15 -4.37 -19.98
CA ASP A 45 -5.69 -4.49 -19.99
C ASP A 45 -5.11 -3.98 -18.66
N VAL A 46 -4.19 -4.76 -18.09
CA VAL A 46 -3.56 -4.46 -16.80
C VAL A 46 -2.14 -3.95 -17.03
N CYS A 47 -1.87 -2.72 -16.61
CA CYS A 47 -0.53 -2.13 -16.58
C CYS A 47 -0.13 -1.78 -15.14
N LEU A 48 1.06 -2.21 -14.70
CA LEU A 48 1.60 -1.88 -13.38
C LEU A 48 2.73 -0.87 -13.52
N CYS A 49 2.65 0.23 -12.79
CA CYS A 49 3.71 1.21 -12.66
C CYS A 49 4.38 1.06 -11.29
N PHE A 50 5.65 0.66 -11.27
CA PHE A 50 6.45 0.58 -10.06
C PHE A 50 7.12 1.93 -9.82
N ILE A 51 6.58 2.68 -8.87
CA ILE A 51 7.10 4.00 -8.49
C ILE A 51 7.87 3.83 -7.18
N ASP A 52 9.10 4.34 -7.15
CA ASP A 52 9.92 4.36 -5.94
C ASP A 52 10.59 5.72 -5.75
N TYR A 53 10.83 6.08 -4.49
CA TYR A 53 11.50 7.32 -4.13
C TYR A 53 13.01 7.10 -4.09
N SER A 54 13.76 7.86 -4.88
CA SER A 54 15.22 7.91 -4.72
C SER A 54 15.55 8.56 -3.38
N LYS A 55 16.16 7.79 -2.46
CA LYS A 55 16.56 8.23 -1.12
C LYS A 55 15.40 8.75 -0.26
N ALA A 56 14.37 7.92 -0.05
CA ALA A 56 13.14 8.25 0.67
C ALA A 56 13.30 8.87 2.09
N PHE A 57 14.48 8.77 2.71
CA PHE A 57 14.77 9.33 4.03
C PHE A 57 15.94 10.31 4.05
N ASP A 58 16.64 10.51 2.93
CA ASP A 58 17.66 11.54 2.85
C ASP A 58 16.96 12.89 2.69
N LYS A 59 17.52 13.93 3.31
CA LYS A 59 17.01 15.31 3.22
C LYS A 59 17.36 15.98 1.90
#